data_AF-A0A8X6IDF5-F1
#
_entry.id   AF-A0A8X6IDF5-F1
#
_cell.length_a   1.000
_cell.length_b   1.000
_cell.length_c   1.000
_cell.angle_alpha   90.00
_cell.angle_beta   90.00
_cell.angle_gamma   90.00
#
_symmetry.space_group_name_H-M   'P 1'
#
loop_
_entity.id
_entity.type
_entity.pdbx_description
1 polymer ?
#
loop_
_entity_poly.entity_id
_entity_poly.type
_entity_poly.pdbx_seq_one_letter_code
_entity_poly.pdbx_strand_id
1 'polypeptide(L)'
;FFRTFILTLVTAVLDSSKTSNPQYFEAIYGPYKEKTFYWCLSQVLHPKSKGEVTLRSSNPYDPPIIDPKYFSHPRDMEVIVAGLKKCKEFGQSQALRTIGSKLFTTVYPGCEDVVNDDDKYFRCMARSIVITLNHQTGTARMGNPLDPTTVVDPKLRVKRIRNLRVVDASVMPIIPGGNTNVPTMMVAEKAADMIKETIRCESDNDMHSIFQEEC
;
A
#
# COMPACT_ATOMS: atom_id res chain seq x y z
N PHE A 1 19.75 -10.83 18.04
CA PHE A 1 19.71 -10.75 16.57
C PHE A 1 18.63 -9.75 16.15
N PHE A 2 18.91 -8.45 16.33
CA PHE A 2 18.03 -7.35 15.92
C PHE A 2 18.91 -6.34 15.19
N ARG A 3 19.01 -6.48 13.87
CA ARG A 3 19.57 -5.46 12.98
C ARG A 3 18.85 -5.61 11.66
N THR A 4 17.95 -4.68 11.38
CA THR A 4 17.86 -3.88 10.13
C THR A 4 16.54 -3.14 10.22
N PHE A 5 16.57 -1.97 10.86
CA PHE A 5 15.62 -0.92 10.53
C PHE A 5 15.88 -0.56 9.07
N ILE A 6 14.97 -0.94 8.17
CA ILE A 6 14.99 -0.45 6.81
C ILE A 6 14.51 1.00 6.86
N LEU A 7 15.45 1.90 7.10
CA LEU A 7 15.31 3.32 6.80
C LEU A 7 15.57 3.44 5.31
N THR A 8 14.56 3.19 4.47
CA THR A 8 14.66 3.55 3.05
C THR A 8 14.62 5.06 2.96
N LEU A 9 15.79 5.70 3.04
CA LEU A 9 15.99 7.06 2.54
C LEU A 9 15.76 6.98 1.03
N VAL A 10 14.51 7.16 0.61
CA VAL A 10 14.20 7.40 -0.80
C VAL A 10 14.73 8.80 -1.08
N THR A 11 15.99 8.91 -1.51
CA THR A 11 16.46 10.06 -2.27
C THR A 11 15.78 10.02 -3.64
N ALA A 12 14.50 10.38 -3.66
CA ALA A 12 13.83 10.68 -4.91
C ALA A 12 14.34 12.04 -5.36
N VAL A 13 15.09 12.07 -6.47
CA VAL A 13 15.16 13.27 -7.29
C VAL A 13 13.74 13.48 -7.81
N LEU A 14 13.05 14.44 -7.22
CA LEU A 14 11.66 14.69 -7.54
C LEU A 14 11.59 15.48 -8.83
N ASP A 15 11.36 14.73 -9.90
CA ASP A 15 10.88 15.30 -11.14
C ASP A 15 9.43 15.76 -10.93
N SER A 16 9.22 17.07 -11.04
CA SER A 16 7.91 17.72 -11.01
C SER A 16 6.90 17.09 -11.97
N SER A 17 7.36 16.46 -13.07
CA SER A 17 6.52 15.80 -14.08
C SER A 17 5.82 14.53 -13.59
N LYS A 18 6.28 13.94 -12.48
CA LYS A 18 5.75 12.68 -11.92
C LYS A 18 4.86 12.86 -10.69
N THR A 19 4.61 14.11 -10.29
CA THR A 19 3.72 14.43 -9.16
C THR A 19 2.32 14.74 -9.66
N SER A 20 1.29 14.20 -8.99
CA SER A 20 -0.12 14.37 -9.38
C SER A 20 -0.63 15.81 -9.26
N ASN A 21 0.14 16.71 -8.63
CA ASN A 21 -0.17 18.13 -8.58
C ASN A 21 1.12 18.98 -8.60
N PRO A 22 1.59 19.40 -9.80
CA PRO A 22 2.82 20.15 -9.96
C PRO A 22 2.84 21.49 -9.20
N GLN A 23 1.68 22.12 -8.99
CA GLN A 23 1.58 23.39 -8.27
C GLN A 23 1.85 23.22 -6.78
N TYR A 24 1.35 22.14 -6.18
CA TYR A 24 1.65 21.82 -4.77
C TYR A 24 3.11 21.47 -4.59
N PHE A 25 3.68 20.71 -5.54
CA PHE A 25 5.09 20.40 -5.52
C PHE A 25 5.95 21.66 -5.55
N GLU A 26 5.64 22.59 -6.46
CA GLU A 26 6.36 23.85 -6.57
C GLU A 26 6.22 24.71 -5.31
N ALA A 27 5.01 24.84 -4.77
CA ALA A 27 4.74 25.63 -3.57
C ALA A 27 5.52 25.13 -2.34
N ILE A 28 5.67 23.81 -2.21
CA ILE A 28 6.36 23.20 -1.06
C ILE A 28 7.86 23.11 -1.28
N TYR A 29 8.30 22.64 -2.45
CA TYR A 29 9.69 22.24 -2.70
C TYR A 29 10.44 23.21 -3.61
N GLY A 30 9.77 24.15 -4.27
CA GLY A 30 10.39 25.16 -5.15
C GLY A 30 11.60 25.87 -4.53
N PRO A 31 11.49 26.41 -3.30
CA PRO A 31 12.62 27.04 -2.60
C PRO A 31 13.80 26.12 -2.25
N TYR A 32 13.64 24.80 -2.44
CA TYR A 32 14.59 23.77 -2.04
C TYR A 32 15.09 22.92 -3.20
N LYS A 33 14.73 23.23 -4.46
CA LYS A 33 15.11 22.44 -5.65
C LYS A 33 16.61 22.15 -5.78
N GLU A 34 17.43 23.15 -5.45
CA GLU A 34 18.90 23.05 -5.51
C GLU A 34 19.54 22.60 -4.18
N LYS A 35 18.73 22.06 -3.26
CA LYS A 35 19.20 21.63 -1.93
C LYS A 35 18.98 20.15 -1.75
N THR A 36 19.90 19.52 -1.03
CA THR A 36 19.70 18.16 -0.54
C THR A 36 18.67 18.16 0.59
N PHE A 37 17.65 17.33 0.47
CA PHE A 37 16.68 17.08 1.52
C PHE A 37 16.35 15.59 1.61
N TYR A 38 15.69 15.22 2.70
CA TYR A 38 15.18 13.88 2.94
C TYR A 38 13.73 13.98 3.40
N TRP A 39 13.03 12.86 3.34
CA TRP A 39 11.67 12.74 3.79
C TRP A 39 11.54 11.76 4.94
N CYS A 40 10.65 12.09 5.86
CA CYS A 40 10.13 11.15 6.83
C CYS A 40 8.67 10.88 6.45
N LEU A 41 8.40 9.66 6.04
CA LEU A 41 7.06 9.22 5.67
C LEU A 41 6.38 8.58 6.87
N SER A 42 5.20 9.09 7.24
CA SER A 42 4.32 8.39 8.16
C SER A 42 3.42 7.46 7.35
N GLN A 43 3.34 6.19 7.73
CA GLN A 43 2.53 5.18 7.05
C GLN A 43 1.69 4.41 8.06
N VAL A 44 0.41 4.24 7.75
CA VAL A 44 -0.48 3.34 8.50
C VAL A 44 -0.31 1.92 7.95
N LEU A 45 0.39 1.06 8.69
CA LEU A 45 0.68 -0.32 8.25
C LEU A 45 -0.54 -1.24 8.27
N HIS A 46 -1.51 -0.97 9.15
CA HIS A 46 -2.73 -1.74 9.30
C HIS A 46 -3.96 -0.82 9.33
N PRO A 47 -4.30 -0.19 8.19
CA PRO A 47 -5.42 0.74 8.12
C PRO A 47 -6.73 0.07 8.48
N LYS A 48 -7.62 0.83 9.10
CA LYS A 48 -9.00 0.43 9.38
C LYS A 48 -9.96 0.87 8.29
N SER A 49 -9.62 1.94 7.57
CA SER A 49 -10.29 2.37 6.35
C SER A 49 -10.26 1.25 5.32
N LYS A 50 -11.36 1.06 4.60
CA LYS A 50 -11.48 0.09 3.53
C LYS A 50 -12.05 0.77 2.30
N GLY A 51 -11.32 0.66 1.20
CA GLY A 51 -11.75 1.12 -0.10
C GLY A 51 -12.52 0.05 -0.88
N GLU A 52 -12.87 0.39 -2.10
CA GLU A 52 -13.49 -0.49 -3.07
C GLU A 52 -12.94 -0.26 -4.47
N VAL A 53 -13.01 -1.32 -5.27
CA VAL A 53 -12.72 -1.28 -6.71
C VAL A 53 -13.91 -1.88 -7.42
N THR A 54 -14.49 -1.14 -8.35
CA THR A 54 -15.69 -1.55 -9.09
C THR A 54 -15.51 -1.36 -10.58
N LEU A 55 -16.24 -2.17 -11.36
CA LEU A 55 -16.29 -2.00 -12.80
C LEU A 55 -16.99 -0.70 -13.15
N ARG A 56 -16.41 0.05 -14.09
CA ARG A 56 -17.05 1.25 -14.65
C ARG A 56 -18.16 0.88 -15.64
N SER A 57 -17.94 -0.15 -16.43
CA SER A 57 -18.83 -0.62 -17.49
C SER A 57 -18.60 -2.12 -17.73
N SER A 58 -19.30 -2.69 -18.72
CA SER A 58 -19.07 -4.05 -19.20
C SER A 58 -17.86 -4.18 -20.15
N ASN A 59 -17.23 -3.08 -20.56
CA ASN A 59 -16.05 -3.11 -21.41
C ASN A 59 -14.79 -3.39 -20.55
N PRO A 60 -14.06 -4.50 -20.77
CA PRO A 60 -12.88 -4.83 -19.96
C PRO A 60 -11.70 -3.87 -20.15
N TYR A 61 -11.70 -3.04 -21.19
CA TYR A 61 -10.67 -2.03 -21.44
C TYR A 61 -10.92 -0.69 -20.73
N ASP A 62 -12.12 -0.50 -20.17
CA ASP A 62 -12.42 0.72 -19.42
C ASP A 62 -11.71 0.67 -18.05
N PRO A 63 -11.06 1.77 -17.62
CA PRO A 63 -10.39 1.79 -16.32
C PRO A 63 -11.42 1.64 -15.20
N PRO A 64 -11.14 0.80 -14.18
CA PRO A 64 -12.05 0.60 -13.07
C PRO A 64 -12.24 1.88 -12.27
N ILE A 65 -13.29 1.92 -11.46
CA ILE A 65 -13.48 2.94 -10.44
C ILE A 65 -12.76 2.45 -9.19
N ILE A 66 -11.78 3.22 -8.72
CA ILE A 66 -11.00 2.91 -7.52
C ILE A 66 -11.28 4.02 -6.51
N ASP A 67 -11.89 3.66 -5.39
CA ASP A 67 -12.06 4.55 -4.24
C ASP A 67 -11.39 3.93 -3.01
N PRO A 68 -10.17 4.35 -2.66
CA PRO A 68 -9.47 3.84 -1.49
C PRO A 68 -10.13 4.22 -0.15
N LYS A 69 -11.04 5.21 -0.14
CA LYS A 69 -11.70 5.73 1.07
C LYS A 69 -10.71 6.07 2.19
N TYR A 70 -9.59 6.71 1.84
CA TYR A 70 -8.56 7.11 2.80
C TYR A 70 -9.17 7.90 3.97
N PHE A 71 -8.77 7.55 5.18
CA PHE A 71 -9.26 8.15 6.43
C PHE A 71 -10.77 8.05 6.69
N SER A 72 -11.49 7.17 5.98
CA SER A 72 -12.90 6.85 6.31
C SER A 72 -13.06 6.33 7.73
N HIS A 73 -12.02 5.68 8.29
CA HIS A 73 -11.96 5.33 9.69
C HIS A 73 -11.10 6.34 10.48
N PRO A 74 -11.63 6.98 11.55
CA PRO A 74 -10.94 8.08 12.24
C PRO A 74 -9.58 7.69 12.84
N ARG A 75 -9.45 6.43 13.30
CA ARG A 75 -8.18 5.89 13.81
C ARG A 75 -6.99 6.08 12.86
N ASP A 76 -7.22 6.00 11.55
CA ASP A 76 -6.11 6.11 10.60
C ASP A 76 -5.53 7.53 10.58
N MET A 77 -6.39 8.54 10.77
CA MET A 77 -5.96 9.93 10.94
C MET A 77 -5.20 10.14 12.26
N GLU A 78 -5.62 9.50 13.35
CA GLU A 78 -4.87 9.59 14.62
C GLU A 78 -3.45 9.00 14.49
N VAL A 79 -3.34 7.85 13.82
CA VAL A 79 -2.05 7.17 13.62
C VAL A 79 -1.12 8.00 12.72
N ILE A 80 -1.65 8.55 11.61
CA ILE A 80 -0.82 9.35 10.69
C ILE A 80 -0.32 10.62 11.39
N VAL A 81 -1.17 11.32 12.14
CA VAL A 81 -0.80 12.55 12.85
C VAL A 81 0.24 12.26 13.94
N ALA A 82 0.09 11.17 14.69
CA ALA A 82 1.08 10.76 15.66
C ALA A 82 2.44 10.47 15.01
N GLY A 83 2.46 9.79 13.86
CA GLY A 83 3.68 9.52 13.10
C GLY A 83 4.32 10.78 12.52
N LEU A 84 3.52 11.74 12.04
CA LEU A 84 4.02 13.03 11.54
C LEU A 84 4.65 13.89 12.65
N LYS A 85 4.06 13.89 13.86
CA LYS A 85 4.67 14.51 15.04
C LYS A 85 6.01 13.86 15.38
N LYS A 86 6.12 12.53 15.26
CA LYS A 86 7.39 11.81 15.42
C LYS A 86 8.41 12.13 14.32
N CYS A 87 7.96 12.32 13.08
CA CYS A 87 8.82 12.79 11.99
C CYS A 87 9.39 14.20 12.26
N LYS A 88 8.57 15.11 12.81
CA LYS A 88 9.03 16.44 13.25
C LYS A 88 10.09 16.34 14.34
N GLU A 89 9.83 15.53 15.37
CA GLU A 89 10.78 15.25 16.47
C GLU A 89 12.10 14.66 15.95
N PHE A 90 12.02 13.68 15.04
CA PHE A 90 13.18 13.08 14.38
C PHE A 90 13.98 14.12 13.59
N GLY A 91 13.30 14.90 12.73
CA GLY A 91 13.87 15.98 11.93
C GLY A 91 14.61 17.03 12.76
N GLN A 92 14.13 17.26 13.99
CA GLN A 92 14.72 18.19 14.95
C GLN A 92 15.73 17.54 15.89
N SER A 93 16.00 16.24 15.80
CA SER A 93 16.93 15.55 16.70
C SER A 93 18.34 16.16 16.69
N GLN A 94 19.09 16.00 17.79
CA GLN A 94 20.45 16.54 17.88
C GLN A 94 21.37 16.05 16.76
N ALA A 95 21.27 14.77 16.39
CA ALA A 95 22.07 14.19 15.32
C ALA A 95 21.85 14.90 13.97
N LEU A 96 20.58 15.18 13.63
CA LEU A 96 20.23 15.88 12.39
C LEU A 96 20.58 17.38 12.46
N ARG A 97 20.48 18.01 13.63
CA ARG A 97 20.94 19.39 13.82
C ARG A 97 22.44 19.54 13.62
N THR A 98 23.25 18.57 14.06
CA THR A 98 24.71 18.59 13.89
C THR A 98 25.14 18.61 12.41
N ILE A 99 24.35 18.01 11.52
CA ILE A 99 24.59 18.04 10.06
C ILE A 99 23.90 19.23 9.36
N GLY A 100 23.39 20.20 10.13
CA GLY A 100 22.74 21.40 9.60
C GLY A 100 21.33 21.17 9.05
N SER A 101 20.69 20.04 9.34
CA SER A 101 19.33 19.77 8.89
C SER A 101 18.33 20.76 9.50
N LYS A 102 17.42 21.25 8.68
CA LYS A 102 16.33 22.14 9.06
C LYS A 102 15.03 21.63 8.47
N LEU A 103 13.93 21.81 9.20
CA LEU A 103 12.60 21.58 8.66
C LEU A 103 12.32 22.57 7.53
N PHE A 104 11.48 22.17 6.58
CA PHE A 104 10.95 23.11 5.60
C PHE A 104 10.12 24.19 6.31
N THR A 105 10.23 25.40 5.79
CA THR A 105 9.50 26.59 6.24
C THR A 105 8.32 26.91 5.34
N THR A 106 8.17 26.19 4.23
CA THR A 106 6.99 26.25 3.37
C THR A 106 5.80 25.60 4.06
N VAL A 107 4.62 26.17 3.82
CA VAL A 107 3.36 25.72 4.40
C VAL A 107 2.56 25.02 3.33
N TYR A 108 1.92 23.90 3.68
CA TYR A 108 1.04 23.21 2.73
C TYR A 108 -0.14 24.10 2.31
N PRO A 109 -0.39 24.26 1.00
CA PRO A 109 -1.50 25.08 0.51
C PRO A 109 -2.84 24.65 1.11
N GLY A 110 -3.60 25.60 1.65
CA GLY A 110 -4.88 25.38 2.33
C GLY A 110 -4.77 25.05 3.83
N CYS A 111 -3.55 25.09 4.39
CA CYS A 111 -3.29 24.86 5.81
C CYS A 111 -2.69 26.07 6.53
N GLU A 112 -2.72 27.26 5.92
CA GLU A 112 -2.10 28.50 6.40
C GLU A 112 -2.67 28.93 7.76
N ASP A 113 -3.99 28.86 7.94
CA ASP A 113 -4.68 29.30 9.15
C ASP A 113 -4.39 28.45 10.39
N VAL A 114 -3.87 27.24 10.18
CA VAL A 114 -3.63 26.25 11.24
C VAL A 114 -2.14 25.97 11.48
N VAL A 115 -1.24 26.70 10.83
CA VAL A 115 0.22 26.46 10.89
C VAL A 115 0.81 26.49 12.32
N ASN A 116 0.16 27.23 13.23
CA ASN A 116 0.61 27.38 14.63
C ASN A 116 0.13 26.25 15.56
N ASP A 117 -0.69 25.32 15.06
CA ASP A 117 -1.21 24.18 15.82
C ASP A 117 -0.80 22.88 15.11
N ASP A 118 0.22 22.21 15.64
CA ASP A 118 0.78 20.99 15.04
C ASP A 118 -0.28 19.91 14.77
N ASP A 119 -1.27 19.75 15.64
CA ASP A 119 -2.29 18.73 15.45
C ASP A 119 -3.20 19.08 14.26
N LYS A 120 -3.71 20.31 14.23
CA LYS A 120 -4.56 20.78 13.13
C LYS A 120 -3.80 20.86 11.82
N TYR A 121 -2.56 21.35 11.85
CA TYR A 121 -1.69 21.44 10.69
C TYR A 121 -1.43 20.06 10.07
N PHE A 122 -1.04 19.07 10.88
CA PHE A 122 -0.77 17.73 10.36
C PHE A 122 -2.02 17.01 9.88
N ARG A 123 -3.19 17.25 10.49
CA ARG A 123 -4.48 16.75 9.96
C ARG A 123 -4.83 17.38 8.61
N CYS A 124 -4.61 18.68 8.47
CA CYS A 124 -4.82 19.38 7.20
C CYS A 124 -3.89 18.83 6.12
N MET A 125 -2.58 18.81 6.40
CA MET A 125 -1.56 18.26 5.51
C MET A 125 -1.85 16.81 5.13
N ALA A 126 -2.21 15.93 6.07
CA ALA A 126 -2.51 14.53 5.77
C ALA A 126 -3.69 14.37 4.81
N ARG A 127 -4.67 15.28 4.80
CA ARG A 127 -5.77 15.29 3.82
C ARG A 127 -5.35 15.87 2.47
N SER A 128 -4.49 16.90 2.48
CA SER A 128 -4.01 17.57 1.27
C SER A 128 -3.00 16.74 0.49
N ILE A 129 -2.22 15.90 1.17
CA ILE A 129 -1.21 15.04 0.54
C ILE A 129 -1.30 13.60 1.06
N VAL A 130 -2.00 12.77 0.29
CA VAL A 130 -2.00 11.32 0.48
C VAL A 130 -1.22 10.67 -0.65
N ILE A 131 -0.24 9.84 -0.29
CA ILE A 131 0.56 9.08 -1.24
C ILE A 131 0.22 7.60 -1.06
N THR A 132 -0.13 6.94 -2.16
CA THR A 132 -0.23 5.48 -2.19
C THR A 132 1.16 4.88 -2.45
N LEU A 133 1.53 3.86 -1.68
CA LEU A 133 2.78 3.12 -1.86
C LEU A 133 2.60 1.83 -2.68
N ASN A 134 1.50 1.75 -3.46
CA ASN A 134 1.23 0.63 -4.37
C ASN A 134 1.21 -0.75 -3.70
N HIS A 135 0.61 -0.81 -2.51
CA HIS A 135 0.43 -2.04 -1.72
C HIS A 135 -1.06 -2.44 -1.63
N GLN A 136 -1.80 -2.33 -2.74
CA GLN A 136 -3.22 -2.68 -2.76
C GLN A 136 -3.42 -4.19 -2.52
N THR A 137 -4.34 -4.54 -1.63
CA THR A 137 -4.66 -5.94 -1.27
C THR A 137 -6.15 -6.09 -0.94
N GLY A 138 -6.62 -7.33 -0.78
CA GLY A 138 -7.89 -7.64 -0.13
C GLY A 138 -9.16 -7.50 -0.97
N THR A 139 -9.07 -7.18 -2.26
CA THR A 139 -10.24 -7.04 -3.15
C THR A 139 -10.92 -8.38 -3.50
N ALA A 140 -10.20 -9.50 -3.42
CA ALA A 140 -10.73 -10.86 -3.53
C ALA A 140 -10.48 -11.65 -2.24
N ARG A 141 -10.82 -11.05 -1.10
CA ARG A 141 -10.52 -11.52 0.26
C ARG A 141 -10.70 -13.03 0.46
N MET A 142 -9.64 -13.67 0.97
CA MET A 142 -9.65 -15.02 1.51
C MET A 142 -10.29 -15.05 2.90
N GLY A 143 -11.11 -16.07 3.19
CA GLY A 143 -11.77 -16.17 4.49
C GLY A 143 -12.68 -17.39 4.64
N ASN A 144 -13.54 -17.34 5.65
CA ASN A 144 -14.54 -18.38 5.91
C ASN A 144 -15.57 -18.40 4.76
N PRO A 145 -15.84 -19.54 4.09
CA PRO A 145 -16.85 -19.63 3.03
C PRO A 145 -18.25 -19.13 3.44
N LEU A 146 -18.60 -19.19 4.73
CA LEU A 146 -19.86 -18.71 5.27
C LEU A 146 -19.91 -17.18 5.45
N ASP A 147 -18.76 -16.50 5.48
CA ASP A 147 -18.72 -15.03 5.55
C ASP A 147 -19.11 -14.44 4.17
N PRO A 148 -20.13 -13.56 4.11
CA PRO A 148 -20.58 -12.96 2.86
C PRO A 148 -19.52 -12.07 2.18
N THR A 149 -18.54 -11.56 2.94
CA THR A 149 -17.45 -10.72 2.43
C THR A 149 -16.26 -11.52 1.89
N THR A 150 -16.25 -12.84 2.08
CA THR A 150 -15.23 -13.72 1.52
C THR A 150 -15.49 -13.94 0.04
N VAL A 151 -14.44 -13.86 -0.78
CA VAL A 151 -14.47 -14.16 -2.24
C VAL A 151 -13.84 -15.52 -2.53
N VAL A 152 -12.69 -15.81 -1.91
CA VAL A 152 -12.01 -17.11 -2.03
C VAL A 152 -11.92 -17.83 -0.68
N ASP A 153 -11.98 -19.15 -0.70
CA ASP A 153 -11.78 -19.95 0.51
C ASP A 153 -10.29 -20.09 0.90
N PRO A 154 -9.94 -20.75 2.02
CA PRO A 154 -8.54 -20.93 2.43
C PRO A 154 -7.66 -21.75 1.48
N LYS A 155 -8.26 -22.37 0.45
CA LYS A 155 -7.56 -23.05 -0.66
C LYS A 155 -7.54 -22.21 -1.94
N LEU A 156 -7.86 -20.91 -1.81
CA LEU A 156 -7.90 -19.90 -2.87
C LEU A 156 -8.96 -20.15 -3.95
N ARG A 157 -9.95 -21.00 -3.69
CA ARG A 157 -11.02 -21.32 -4.65
C ARG A 157 -12.11 -20.27 -4.60
N VAL A 158 -12.54 -19.80 -5.76
CA VAL A 158 -13.63 -18.81 -5.87
C VAL A 158 -14.94 -19.44 -5.40
N LYS A 159 -15.65 -18.77 -4.50
CA LYS A 159 -16.91 -19.29 -3.97
C LYS A 159 -17.92 -19.53 -5.08
N ARG A 160 -18.57 -20.70 -5.03
CA ARG A 160 -19.64 -21.14 -5.95
C ARG A 160 -19.19 -21.35 -7.41
N ILE A 161 -17.90 -21.20 -7.72
CA ILE A 161 -17.34 -21.48 -9.04
C ILE A 161 -16.37 -22.66 -8.92
N ARG A 162 -16.54 -23.66 -9.80
CA ARG A 162 -15.64 -24.81 -9.87
C ARG A 162 -14.43 -24.48 -10.74
N ASN A 163 -13.28 -25.10 -10.43
CA ASN A 163 -12.05 -25.00 -11.23
C ASN A 163 -11.52 -23.57 -11.45
N LEU A 164 -11.80 -22.65 -10.52
CA LEU A 164 -11.31 -21.27 -10.57
C LEU A 164 -10.67 -20.88 -9.23
N ARG A 165 -9.47 -20.29 -9.30
CA ARG A 165 -8.75 -19.73 -8.15
C ARG A 165 -8.27 -18.31 -8.45
N VAL A 166 -8.04 -17.52 -7.41
CA VAL A 166 -7.35 -16.23 -7.49
C VAL A 166 -6.05 -16.35 -6.71
N VAL A 167 -4.93 -15.94 -7.31
CA VAL A 167 -3.59 -16.11 -6.73
C VAL A 167 -2.79 -14.82 -6.95
N ASP A 168 -3.00 -13.85 -6.07
CA ASP A 168 -2.27 -12.58 -6.04
C ASP A 168 -2.47 -11.89 -4.68
N ALA A 169 -2.07 -10.62 -4.56
CA ALA A 169 -2.25 -9.82 -3.36
C ALA A 169 -3.72 -9.56 -2.96
N SER A 170 -4.67 -9.70 -3.89
CA SER A 170 -6.09 -9.44 -3.65
C SER A 170 -6.70 -10.40 -2.65
N VAL A 171 -6.12 -11.60 -2.47
CA VAL A 171 -6.64 -12.61 -1.54
C VAL A 171 -6.28 -12.32 -0.09
N MET A 172 -5.29 -11.45 0.16
CA MET A 172 -4.82 -11.17 1.52
C MET A 172 -5.93 -10.47 2.34
N PRO A 173 -6.46 -11.08 3.41
CA PRO A 173 -7.58 -10.51 4.15
C PRO A 173 -7.22 -9.26 4.96
N ILE A 174 -5.94 -9.14 5.30
CA ILE A 174 -5.35 -8.01 6.02
C ILE A 174 -4.04 -7.71 5.29
N ILE A 175 -3.79 -6.43 5.00
CA ILE A 175 -2.53 -6.00 4.41
C ILE A 175 -1.35 -6.37 5.34
N PRO A 176 -0.31 -7.05 4.84
CA PRO A 176 0.90 -7.32 5.61
C PRO A 176 1.59 -6.04 6.08
N GLY A 177 2.23 -6.08 7.24
CA GLY A 177 3.01 -4.96 7.79
C GLY A 177 4.35 -4.80 7.10
N GLY A 178 4.35 -4.47 5.81
CA GLY A 178 5.55 -4.33 4.98
C GLY A 178 5.22 -4.30 3.49
N ASN A 179 6.25 -4.39 2.65
CA ASN A 179 6.07 -4.41 1.20
C ASN A 179 5.37 -5.71 0.77
N THR A 180 4.38 -5.60 -0.12
CA THR A 180 3.51 -6.71 -0.50
C THR A 180 4.11 -7.68 -1.51
N ASN A 181 5.28 -7.37 -2.09
CA ASN A 181 5.94 -8.22 -3.07
C ASN A 181 6.23 -9.63 -2.52
N VAL A 182 6.99 -9.73 -1.43
CA VAL A 182 7.33 -11.03 -0.81
C VAL A 182 6.07 -11.78 -0.34
N PRO A 183 5.12 -11.17 0.40
CA PRO A 183 3.86 -11.83 0.71
C PRO A 183 3.10 -12.37 -0.52
N THR A 184 3.15 -11.66 -1.65
CA THR A 184 2.49 -12.10 -2.89
C THR A 184 3.18 -13.32 -3.48
N MET A 185 4.52 -13.34 -3.50
CA MET A 185 5.30 -14.52 -3.90
C MET A 185 4.97 -15.72 -3.01
N MET A 186 4.89 -15.54 -1.68
CA MET A 186 4.54 -16.62 -0.75
C MET A 186 3.13 -17.17 -0.96
N VAL A 187 2.16 -16.31 -1.31
CA VAL A 187 0.81 -16.73 -1.71
C VAL A 187 0.88 -17.58 -2.98
N ALA A 188 1.66 -17.17 -3.98
CA ALA A 188 1.82 -17.90 -5.23
C ALA A 188 2.49 -19.27 -5.03
N GLU A 189 3.60 -19.32 -4.29
CA GLU A 189 4.29 -20.57 -3.94
C GLU A 189 3.34 -21.54 -3.23
N LYS A 190 2.60 -21.05 -2.23
CA LYS A 190 1.67 -21.92 -1.51
C LYS A 190 0.49 -22.36 -2.38
N ALA A 191 0.04 -21.51 -3.30
CA ALA A 191 -1.01 -21.86 -4.25
C ALA A 191 -0.56 -22.97 -5.21
N ALA A 192 0.69 -22.94 -5.68
CA ALA A 192 1.25 -23.96 -6.56
C ALA A 192 1.19 -25.35 -5.90
N ASP A 193 1.65 -25.47 -4.64
CA ASP A 193 1.51 -26.71 -3.85
C ASP A 193 0.05 -27.19 -3.79
N MET A 194 -0.88 -26.29 -3.46
CA MET A 194 -2.30 -26.63 -3.35
C MET A 194 -2.94 -26.99 -4.69
N ILE A 195 -2.38 -26.56 -5.82
CA ILE A 195 -2.84 -26.91 -7.17
C ILE A 195 -2.32 -28.30 -7.52
N LYS A 196 -1.03 -28.58 -7.28
CA LYS A 196 -0.43 -29.90 -7.47
C LYS A 196 -1.16 -30.98 -6.68
N GLU A 197 -1.54 -30.71 -5.43
CA GLU A 197 -2.38 -31.61 -4.61
C GLU A 197 -3.73 -31.98 -5.27
N THR A 198 -4.25 -31.14 -6.18
CA THR A 198 -5.54 -31.36 -6.85
C THR A 198 -5.42 -31.96 -8.24
N ILE A 199 -4.22 -31.97 -8.82
CA ILE A 199 -3.95 -32.66 -10.08
C ILE A 199 -3.91 -34.16 -9.76
N ARG A 200 -4.86 -34.92 -10.31
CA ARG A 200 -4.79 -36.38 -10.27
C ARG A 200 -3.98 -36.83 -11.47
N CYS A 201 -2.81 -37.41 -11.22
CA CYS A 201 -2.08 -38.16 -12.24
C CYS A 201 -2.87 -39.46 -12.49
N GLU A 202 -3.64 -39.52 -13.57
CA GLU A 202 -4.17 -40.80 -14.05
C GLU A 202 -2.99 -41.65 -14.53
N SER A 203 -2.92 -42.90 -14.08
CA SER A 203 -1.86 -43.83 -14.44
C SER A 203 -1.83 -44.09 -15.95
N ASP A 204 -0.76 -43.65 -16.62
CA ASP A 204 -0.11 -44.20 -17.81
C ASP A 204 -0.90 -44.55 -19.09
N ASN A 205 -2.12 -44.04 -19.31
CA ASN A 205 -2.83 -44.31 -20.59
C ASN A 205 -3.23 -43.09 -21.43
N ASP A 206 -2.91 -41.87 -21.03
CA ASP A 206 -3.21 -40.68 -21.84
C ASP A 206 -1.94 -39.85 -22.10
N MET A 207 -1.33 -40.08 -23.27
CA MET A 207 -0.04 -39.53 -23.72
C MET A 207 -0.10 -38.02 -24.08
N HIS A 208 -1.16 -37.32 -23.67
CA HIS A 208 -1.42 -35.90 -23.97
C HIS A 208 -1.62 -35.01 -22.74
N SER A 209 -1.35 -35.52 -21.53
CA SER A 209 -1.36 -34.69 -20.32
C SER A 209 -0.15 -33.75 -20.30
N ILE A 210 -0.43 -32.45 -20.36
CA ILE A 210 0.56 -31.34 -20.30
C ILE A 210 1.27 -31.28 -18.94
N PHE A 211 0.84 -32.07 -17.95
CA PHE A 211 1.33 -32.06 -16.56
C PHE A 211 2.09 -33.35 -16.18
N GLN A 212 2.54 -34.16 -17.14
CA GLN A 212 3.27 -35.40 -16.82
C GLN A 212 4.56 -35.19 -16.02
N GLU A 213 5.26 -34.06 -16.18
CA GLU A 213 6.50 -33.75 -15.44
C GLU A 213 6.27 -33.18 -14.03
N GLU A 214 5.03 -32.84 -13.68
CA GLU A 214 4.66 -32.35 -12.34
C GLU A 214 4.05 -33.43 -11.44
N CYS A 215 3.92 -34.64 -11.99
CA CYS A 215 3.92 -35.91 -11.26
C CYS A 215 5.40 -36.34 -11.07
#